data_AF-A0A259TXW5-F1
#
_entry.id   AF-A0A259TXW5-F1
#
_cell.length_a   1.000
_cell.length_b   1.000
_cell.length_c   1.000
_cell.angle_alpha   90.00
_cell.angle_beta   90.00
_cell.angle_gamma   90.00
#
_symmetry.space_group_name_H-M   'P 1'
#
loop_
_entity.id
_entity.type
_entity.pdbx_description
1 polymer ?
#
loop_
_entity_poly.entity_id
_entity_poly.type
_entity_poly.pdbx_seq_one_letter_code
_entity_poly.pdbx_strand_id
1 'polypeptide(L)'
;MPENITPDTKTHLARLAKRNRRSRGDLDGARKKLYLALEHAEAVMRDAAASGDGALVLKAVHATTQTTAAFAKIVEVGELEARLEALEAAHEAQATAPPVDASPASARAYA
;
A
#
# COMPACT_ATOMS: atom_id res chain seq x y z
N MET A 1 -8.12 -31.69 -17.28
CA MET A 1 -9.21 -30.68 -17.31
C MET A 1 -8.57 -29.34 -16.95
N PRO A 2 -8.23 -28.45 -17.91
CA PRO A 2 -7.61 -27.18 -17.57
C PRO A 2 -8.65 -26.27 -16.89
N GLU A 3 -8.25 -25.72 -15.75
CA GLU A 3 -9.07 -24.91 -14.87
C GLU A 3 -9.57 -23.64 -15.56
N ASN A 4 -10.86 -23.40 -15.33
CA ASN A 4 -11.64 -22.30 -15.86
C ASN A 4 -11.15 -20.97 -15.24
N ILE A 5 -10.15 -20.33 -15.86
CA ILE A 5 -9.76 -18.95 -15.51
C ILE A 5 -10.96 -18.06 -15.83
N THR A 6 -11.73 -17.71 -14.80
CA THR A 6 -12.94 -16.90 -14.92
C THR A 6 -12.65 -15.57 -15.63
N PRO A 7 -13.56 -15.07 -16.48
CA PRO A 7 -13.34 -13.88 -17.33
C PRO A 7 -13.14 -12.55 -16.56
N ASP A 8 -13.26 -12.57 -15.23
CA ASP A 8 -13.18 -11.39 -14.37
C ASP A 8 -11.72 -10.97 -14.07
N THR A 9 -10.78 -11.91 -14.07
CA THR A 9 -9.37 -11.65 -13.71
C THR A 9 -8.68 -10.75 -14.74
N LYS A 10 -8.94 -10.96 -16.03
CA LYS A 10 -8.35 -10.13 -17.11
C LYS A 10 -8.85 -8.69 -17.07
N THR A 11 -10.13 -8.51 -16.76
CA THR A 11 -10.76 -7.19 -16.65
C THR A 11 -10.27 -6.45 -15.40
N HIS A 12 -10.11 -7.18 -14.30
CA HIS A 12 -9.51 -6.68 -13.06
C HIS A 12 -8.06 -6.22 -13.27
N LEU A 13 -7.23 -7.05 -13.92
CA LEU A 13 -5.83 -6.73 -14.25
C LEU A 13 -5.71 -5.53 -15.20
N ALA A 14 -6.59 -5.42 -16.20
CA ALA A 14 -6.62 -4.26 -17.10
C ALA A 14 -7.01 -2.96 -16.38
N ARG A 15 -7.92 -3.02 -15.40
CA ARG A 15 -8.28 -1.87 -14.54
C ARG A 15 -7.13 -1.49 -13.62
N LEU A 16 -6.43 -2.46 -13.04
CA LEU A 16 -5.22 -2.26 -12.23
C LEU A 16 -4.10 -1.60 -13.04
N ALA A 17 -3.81 -2.12 -14.24
CA ALA A 17 -2.83 -1.55 -15.15
C ALA A 17 -3.20 -0.11 -15.56
N LYS A 18 -4.47 0.17 -15.87
CA LYS A 18 -4.95 1.52 -16.19
C LYS A 18 -4.87 2.47 -14.99
N ARG A 19 -5.12 1.99 -13.77
CA ARG A 19 -4.92 2.73 -12.53
C ARG A 19 -3.44 3.03 -12.28
N ASN A 20 -2.57 2.07 -12.57
CA ASN A 20 -1.11 2.22 -12.43
C ASN A 20 -0.49 3.15 -13.47
N ARG A 21 -1.08 3.24 -14.68
CA ARG A 21 -0.59 4.08 -15.79
C ARG A 21 -0.90 5.56 -15.63
N ARG A 22 -1.92 5.93 -14.83
CA ARG A 22 -2.09 7.31 -14.38
C ARG A 22 -0.99 7.55 -13.38
N SER A 23 -0.05 8.46 -13.66
CA SER A 23 1.03 8.91 -12.76
C SER A 23 0.58 8.83 -11.30
N ARG A 24 0.86 7.69 -10.67
CA ARG A 24 0.56 7.45 -9.26
C ARG A 24 1.58 8.33 -8.57
N GLY A 25 1.15 9.51 -8.13
CA GLY A 25 2.02 10.35 -7.32
C GLY A 25 2.68 9.49 -6.25
N ASP A 26 3.93 9.78 -5.95
CA ASP A 26 4.71 9.06 -4.96
C ASP A 26 3.98 9.07 -3.59
N LEU A 27 3.75 7.89 -3.02
CA LEU A 27 3.12 7.74 -1.70
C LEU A 27 3.95 8.42 -0.62
N ASP A 28 5.28 8.39 -0.73
CA ASP A 28 6.15 9.10 0.22
C ASP A 28 6.01 10.62 0.07
N GLY A 29 6.01 11.12 -1.16
CA GLY A 29 5.69 12.51 -1.47
C GLY A 29 4.32 12.96 -0.96
N ALA A 30 3.29 12.10 -1.08
CA ALA A 30 1.96 12.38 -0.55
C ALA A 30 1.94 12.39 0.99
N ARG A 31 2.62 11.42 1.63
CA ARG A 31 2.78 11.33 3.09
C ARG A 31 3.45 12.59 3.66
N LYS A 32 4.54 13.05 3.03
CA LYS A 32 5.25 14.28 3.42
C LYS A 32 4.33 15.51 3.35
N LYS A 33 3.55 15.66 2.27
CA LYS A 33 2.62 16.77 2.11
C LYS A 33 1.50 16.75 3.15
N LEU A 34 0.95 15.58 3.47
CA LEU A 34 -0.07 15.45 4.51
C LEU A 34 0.50 15.76 5.90
N TYR A 35 1.74 15.36 6.19
CA TYR A 35 2.41 15.74 7.44
C TYR A 35 2.55 17.26 7.58
N LEU A 36 3.04 17.94 6.54
CA LEU A 36 3.11 19.40 6.53
C LEU A 36 1.73 20.06 6.71
N ALA A 37 0.68 19.49 6.10
CA ALA A 37 -0.67 20.01 6.26
C ALA A 37 -1.17 19.90 7.71
N LEU A 38 -0.79 18.84 8.45
CA LEU A 38 -1.07 18.71 9.89
C LEU A 38 -0.37 19.80 10.70
N GLU A 39 0.92 20.03 10.46
CA GLU A 39 1.69 21.08 11.15
C GLU A 39 1.08 22.46 10.91
N HIS A 40 0.67 22.74 9.67
CA HIS A 40 0.00 24.00 9.33
C HIS A 40 -1.39 24.13 9.98
N ALA A 41 -2.19 23.07 9.98
CA ALA A 41 -3.50 23.08 10.63
C ALA A 41 -3.35 23.34 12.14
N GLU A 42 -2.34 22.75 12.78
CA GLU A 42 -2.04 22.98 14.19
C GLU A 42 -1.63 24.43 14.47
N ALA A 43 -0.74 25.00 13.64
CA ALA A 43 -0.33 26.40 13.77
C ALA A 43 -1.53 27.34 13.65
N VAL A 44 -2.38 27.16 12.62
CA VAL A 44 -3.60 27.94 12.43
C VAL A 44 -4.56 27.79 13.62
N MET A 45 -4.69 26.57 14.16
CA MET A 45 -5.54 26.32 15.33
C MET A 45 -5.06 27.10 16.56
N ARG A 46 -3.75 27.13 16.82
CA ARG A 46 -3.16 27.85 17.97
C ARG A 46 -3.35 29.36 17.82
N ASP A 47 -3.10 29.91 16.64
CA ASP A 47 -3.27 31.34 16.35
C ASP A 47 -4.74 31.77 16.44
N ALA A 48 -5.66 30.93 15.94
CA ALA A 48 -7.10 31.15 16.02
C ALA A 48 -7.58 31.10 17.49
N ALA A 49 -7.08 30.15 18.29
CA ALA A 49 -7.40 30.06 19.70
C ALA A 49 -6.92 31.29 20.48
N ALA A 50 -5.71 31.77 20.19
CA ALA A 50 -5.15 32.97 20.83
C ALA A 50 -5.91 34.26 20.47
N SER A 51 -6.43 34.34 19.24
CA SER A 51 -7.22 35.50 18.77
C SER A 51 -8.71 35.40 19.08
N GLY A 52 -9.18 34.28 19.64
CA GLY A 52 -10.59 34.07 19.98
C GLY A 52 -11.50 33.72 18.79
N ASP A 53 -10.95 33.40 17.62
CA ASP A 53 -11.72 32.98 16.45
C ASP A 53 -12.09 31.49 16.54
N GLY A 54 -13.17 31.19 17.27
CA GLY A 54 -13.68 29.83 17.43
C GLY A 54 -14.11 29.15 16.13
N ALA A 55 -14.52 29.92 15.11
CA ALA A 55 -14.92 29.34 13.83
C ALA A 55 -13.70 28.81 13.06
N LEU A 56 -12.58 29.53 13.12
CA LEU A 56 -11.34 29.09 12.52
C LEU A 56 -10.71 27.91 13.29
N VAL A 57 -10.84 27.89 14.62
CA VAL A 57 -10.45 26.72 15.44
C VAL A 57 -11.19 25.46 14.98
N LEU A 58 -12.51 25.51 14.82
CA LEU A 58 -13.29 24.35 14.37
C LEU A 58 -12.90 23.87 12.97
N LYS A 59 -12.59 24.80 12.05
CA LYS A 59 -12.08 24.46 10.71
C LYS A 59 -10.73 23.78 10.79
N ALA A 60 -9.83 24.26 11.65
CA ALA A 60 -8.52 23.66 11.85
C ALA A 60 -8.64 22.24 12.44
N VAL A 61 -9.48 22.03 13.45
CA VAL A 61 -9.77 20.70 14.01
C VAL A 61 -10.30 19.74 12.95
N HIS A 62 -11.21 20.22 12.10
CA HIS A 62 -11.76 19.43 11.01
C HIS A 62 -10.69 19.05 9.97
N ALA A 63 -9.86 20.01 9.57
CA ALA A 63 -8.74 19.78 8.66
C ALA A 63 -7.74 18.76 9.25
N THR A 64 -7.42 18.86 10.54
CA THR A 64 -6.56 17.91 11.24
C THR A 64 -7.15 16.50 11.21
N THR A 65 -8.43 16.34 11.55
CA THR A 65 -9.10 15.03 11.54
C THR A 65 -9.08 14.40 10.14
N GLN A 66 -9.42 15.18 9.11
CA GLN A 66 -9.40 14.69 7.72
C GLN A 66 -7.99 14.29 7.28
N THR A 67 -6.99 15.11 7.60
CA THR A 67 -5.61 14.88 7.18
C THR A 67 -5.02 13.67 7.88
N THR A 68 -5.29 13.47 9.17
CA THR A 68 -4.89 12.28 9.93
C THR A 68 -5.50 11.01 9.34
N ALA A 69 -6.80 11.03 9.00
CA ALA A 69 -7.45 9.88 8.38
C ALA A 69 -6.86 9.54 7.00
N ALA A 70 -6.50 10.56 6.21
CA ALA A 70 -5.83 10.35 4.93
C ALA A 70 -4.39 9.81 5.12
N PHE A 71 -3.66 10.35 6.10
CA PHE A 71 -2.29 9.93 6.41
C PHE A 71 -2.23 8.46 6.83
N ALA A 72 -3.12 8.03 7.73
CA ALA A 72 -3.21 6.63 8.17
C ALA A 72 -3.42 5.66 7.01
N LYS A 73 -4.31 6.01 6.07
CA LYS A 73 -4.56 5.20 4.86
C LYS A 73 -3.33 5.08 3.97
N ILE A 74 -2.54 6.14 3.82
CA ILE A 74 -1.31 6.09 3.02
C ILE A 74 -0.27 5.15 3.66
N VAL A 75 -0.14 5.22 4.99
CA VAL A 75 0.77 4.32 5.72
C VAL A 75 0.32 2.88 5.56
N GLU A 76 -0.95 2.58 5.77
CA GLU A 76 -1.53 1.24 5.61
C GLU A 76 -1.31 0.70 4.19
N VAL A 77 -1.57 1.51 3.16
CA VAL A 77 -1.33 1.11 1.77
C VAL A 77 0.15 0.83 1.51
N GLY A 78 1.05 1.63 2.06
CA GLY A 78 2.49 1.40 1.93
C GLY A 78 2.94 0.08 2.57
N GLU A 79 2.41 -0.26 3.75
CA GLU A 79 2.68 -1.54 4.41
C GLU A 79 2.14 -2.74 3.61
N LEU A 80 0.94 -2.59 3.03
CA LEU A 80 0.34 -3.61 2.18
C LEU A 80 1.14 -3.81 0.88
N GLU A 81 1.62 -2.74 0.25
CA GLU A 81 2.48 -2.83 -0.95
C GLU A 81 3.79 -3.55 -0.63
N ALA A 82 4.45 -3.22 0.49
CA ALA A 82 5.67 -3.91 0.92
C ALA A 82 5.43 -5.41 1.22
N ARG A 83 4.29 -5.74 1.85
CA ARG A 83 3.92 -7.14 2.13
C ARG A 83 3.63 -7.93 0.86
N LEU A 84 2.97 -7.32 -0.12
CA LEU A 84 2.71 -7.92 -1.42
C LEU A 84 4.01 -8.20 -2.17
N GLU A 85 4.92 -7.23 -2.23
CA GLU A 85 6.24 -7.39 -2.88
C GLU A 85 7.03 -8.54 -2.25
N ALA A 86 7.04 -8.67 -0.92
CA ALA A 86 7.70 -9.77 -0.24
C ALA A 86 7.08 -11.15 -0.57
N LEU A 87 5.74 -11.21 -0.70
CA LEU A 87 5.04 -12.44 -1.07
C LEU A 87 5.29 -12.81 -2.53
N GLU A 88 5.28 -11.84 -3.44
CA GLU A 88 5.57 -12.01 -4.86
C GLU A 88 7.01 -12.53 -5.06
N ALA A 89 7.99 -11.93 -4.38
CA ALA A 89 9.39 -12.39 -4.40
C ALA A 89 9.56 -13.82 -3.85
N ALA A 90 8.86 -14.15 -2.76
CA ALA A 90 8.90 -15.52 -2.21
C ALA A 90 8.30 -16.55 -3.16
N HIS A 91 7.23 -16.20 -3.88
CA HIS A 91 6.60 -17.06 -4.86
C HIS A 91 7.49 -17.30 -6.09
N GLU A 92 8.16 -16.25 -6.59
CA GLU A 92 9.12 -16.37 -7.69
C GLU A 92 10.31 -17.26 -7.32
N ALA A 93 10.83 -17.12 -6.10
CA ALA A 93 11.91 -17.96 -5.58
C ALA A 93 11.51 -19.45 -5.49
N GLN A 94 10.25 -19.75 -5.14
CA GLN A 94 9.73 -21.12 -5.12
C GLN A 94 9.50 -21.68 -6.53
N ALA A 95 9.07 -20.84 -7.49
CA ALA A 95 8.86 -21.25 -8.88
C ALA A 95 10.18 -21.51 -9.64
N THR A 96 11.28 -20.90 -9.20
CA THR A 96 12.62 -21.08 -9.78
C THR A 96 13.49 -22.11 -9.04
N ALA A 97 13.01 -22.65 -7.92
CA ALA A 97 13.68 -23.74 -7.24
C ALA A 97 13.67 -25.00 -8.13
N PRO A 98 14.83 -25.64 -8.41
CA PRO A 98 14.86 -26.88 -9.16
C PRO A 98 14.05 -27.94 -8.41
N PRO A 99 13.38 -28.89 -9.09
CA PRO A 99 12.66 -29.95 -8.43
C PRO A 99 13.65 -30.70 -7.53
N VAL A 100 13.48 -30.57 -6.22
CA VAL A 100 14.14 -31.45 -5.26
C VAL A 100 13.58 -32.83 -5.52
N ASP A 101 14.39 -33.67 -6.17
CA ASP A 101 14.09 -35.05 -6.48
C ASP A 101 14.01 -35.83 -5.15
N ALA A 102 12.86 -35.71 -4.49
CA ALA A 102 12.54 -36.42 -3.26
C ALA A 102 12.04 -37.83 -3.65
N SER A 103 12.95 -38.65 -4.16
CA SER A 103 12.73 -40.08 -4.28
C SER A 103 13.84 -40.83 -3.55
N PRO A 104 13.55 -41.54 -2.44
CA PRO A 104 14.52 -42.42 -1.78
C PRO A 104 14.82 -43.70 -2.59
N ALA A 105 14.38 -43.79 -3.86
CA ALA A 105 14.53 -44.99 -4.68
C ALA A 105 15.88 -45.11 -5.41
N SER A 106 16.71 -44.07 -5.45
CA SER A 106 17.99 -44.10 -6.19
C SER A 106 19.15 -44.74 -5.42
N ALA A 107 18.98 -45.07 -4.14
CA ALA A 107 20.05 -45.64 -3.29
C ALA A 107 20.21 -47.17 -3.40
N ARG A 108 19.37 -47.88 -4.16
CA ARG A 108 19.38 -49.36 -4.24
C ARG A 108 19.92 -49.96 -5.55
N ALA A 109 20.44 -49.15 -6.47
CA ALA A 109 20.84 -49.65 -7.80
C ALA A 109 22.35 -49.99 -7.95
N TYR A 110 23.15 -49.97 -6.89
CA TYR A 110 24.59 -50.29 -6.93
C TYR A 110 25.07 -51.14 -5.75
N ALA A 111 24.31 -52.17 -5.38
CA ALA A 111 24.76 -53.20 -4.43
C ALA A 111 24.49 -54.60 -4.97
#